data_AF-A0A537EUC5-F1
#
_entry.id   AF-A0A537EUC5-F1
#
_cell.length_a   1.000
_cell.length_b   1.000
_cell.length_c   1.000
_cell.angle_alpha   90.00
_cell.angle_beta   90.00
_cell.angle_gamma   90.00
#
_symmetry.space_group_name_H-M   'P 1'
#
loop_
_entity.id
_entity.type
_entity.pdbx_description
1 polymer ?
#
loop_
_entity_poly.entity_id
_entity_poly.type
_entity_poly.pdbx_seq_one_letter_code
_entity_poly.pdbx_strand_id
1 'polypeptide(L)'
;MSLNIGRIIGIPVRIHYTLWLVLLLIAWSLAEGYMPQHYPGLGATTYWAIGIVSAIILFVSVFLHELCHSYIAKKNGLPIRRITLFFFGGVSEMSEEPKDPALEVRMAAAGPLTSFLIAIVLGAFWFLTMLVSGPVPVIATLYYAALLNGVLGAFNLIPAFPLDGGRVLR
;
A
#
# COMPACT_ATOMS: atom_id res chain seq x y z
N MET A 1 -3.47 -17.46 11.83
CA MET A 1 -2.25 -17.30 12.65
C MET A 1 -1.58 -16.00 12.22
N SER A 2 -1.27 -15.10 13.15
CA SER A 2 -0.53 -13.88 12.85
C SER A 2 0.77 -13.85 13.62
N LEU A 3 1.84 -13.43 12.95
CA LEU A 3 3.17 -13.27 13.53
C LEU A 3 3.33 -11.81 13.99
N ASN A 4 3.82 -11.60 15.21
CA ASN A 4 4.19 -10.28 15.68
C ASN A 4 5.59 -9.92 15.18
N ILE A 5 5.74 -8.75 14.57
CA ILE A 5 6.99 -8.32 13.94
C ILE A 5 7.69 -7.25 14.76
N GLY A 6 6.94 -6.52 15.59
CA GLY A 6 7.51 -5.48 16.44
C GLY A 6 6.51 -4.39 16.77
N ARG A 7 7.02 -3.22 17.16
CA ARG A 7 6.24 -2.02 17.44
C ARG A 7 6.77 -0.85 16.63
N ILE A 8 5.87 -0.15 15.92
CA ILE A 8 6.18 1.06 15.15
C ILE A 8 5.33 2.19 15.70
N ILE A 9 5.95 3.31 16.10
CA ILE A 9 5.29 4.43 16.80
C ILE A 9 4.55 3.93 18.07
N GLY A 10 5.08 2.89 18.72
CA GLY A 10 4.46 2.25 19.89
C GLY A 10 3.23 1.38 19.59
N ILE A 11 2.86 1.19 18.33
CA ILE A 11 1.74 0.36 17.89
C ILE A 11 2.26 -1.04 17.50
N PRO A 12 1.74 -2.13 18.08
CA PRO A 12 2.10 -3.48 17.67
C PRO A 12 1.73 -3.76 16.21
N VAL A 13 2.68 -4.27 15.42
CA VAL A 13 2.47 -4.62 14.00
C VAL A 13 2.52 -6.13 13.85
N ARG A 14 1.47 -6.68 13.22
CA ARG A 14 1.32 -8.12 12.96
C ARG A 14 1.15 -8.39 11.47
N ILE A 15 1.72 -9.48 10.98
CA ILE A 15 1.43 -10.02 9.65
C ILE A 15 0.68 -11.33 9.78
N HIS A 16 -0.42 -11.44 9.07
CA HIS A 16 -1.12 -12.70 8.87
C HIS A 16 -0.47 -13.52 7.75
N TYR A 17 -0.41 -14.85 7.89
CA TYR A 17 0.25 -15.71 6.89
C TYR A 17 -0.31 -15.57 5.47
N THR A 18 -1.58 -15.18 5.34
CA THR A 18 -2.24 -14.94 4.05
C THR A 18 -1.58 -13.83 3.24
N LEU A 19 -0.79 -12.97 3.87
CA LEU A 19 -0.02 -11.94 3.18
C LEU A 19 0.97 -12.56 2.20
N TRP A 20 1.67 -13.63 2.60
CA TRP A 20 2.64 -14.31 1.74
C TRP A 20 1.99 -14.85 0.48
N LEU A 21 0.75 -15.35 0.60
CA LEU A 21 -0.03 -15.79 -0.54
C LEU A 21 -0.32 -14.64 -1.51
N VAL A 22 -0.76 -13.47 -1.02
CA VAL A 22 -1.01 -12.29 -1.88
C VAL A 22 0.26 -11.79 -2.53
N LEU A 23 1.34 -11.66 -1.77
CA LEU A 23 2.65 -11.24 -2.30
C LEU A 23 3.10 -12.16 -3.45
N LEU A 24 2.95 -13.47 -3.26
CA LEU A 24 3.28 -14.46 -4.28
C LEU A 24 2.35 -14.35 -5.50
N LEU A 25 1.04 -14.20 -5.30
CA LEU A 25 0.07 -14.06 -6.40
C LEU A 25 0.31 -12.79 -7.23
N ILE A 26 0.65 -11.67 -6.58
CA ILE A 26 1.00 -10.42 -7.27
C ILE A 26 2.32 -10.57 -8.00
N ALA A 27 3.34 -11.14 -7.37
CA ALA A 27 4.62 -11.36 -8.01
C ALA A 27 4.49 -12.29 -9.23
N TRP A 28 3.73 -13.38 -9.11
CA TRP A 28 3.46 -14.33 -10.18
C TRP A 28 2.63 -13.71 -11.32
N SER A 29 1.55 -12.99 -11.01
CA SER A 29 0.72 -12.34 -12.05
C SER A 29 1.49 -11.28 -12.83
N LEU A 30 2.41 -10.59 -12.17
CA LEU A 30 3.33 -9.66 -12.82
C LEU A 30 4.36 -10.40 -13.68
N ALA A 31 5.00 -11.43 -13.12
CA ALA A 31 6.12 -12.12 -13.76
C ALA A 31 5.70 -12.92 -15.00
N GLU A 32 4.57 -13.64 -14.92
CA GLU A 32 4.09 -14.54 -15.98
C GLU A 32 3.01 -13.90 -16.86
N GLY A 33 2.36 -12.83 -16.40
CA GLY A 33 1.26 -12.17 -17.09
C GLY A 33 1.63 -10.80 -17.63
N TYR A 34 1.63 -9.79 -16.75
CA TYR A 34 1.70 -8.39 -17.16
C TYR A 34 3.05 -8.00 -17.79
N MET A 35 4.18 -8.40 -17.18
CA MET A 35 5.51 -7.91 -17.58
C MET A 35 5.97 -8.46 -18.94
N PRO A 36 5.81 -9.76 -19.26
CA PRO A 36 6.18 -10.27 -20.58
C PRO A 36 5.38 -9.63 -21.73
N GLN A 37 4.12 -9.26 -21.48
CA GLN A 37 3.26 -8.62 -22.48
C GLN A 37 3.63 -7.16 -22.75
N HIS A 38 4.03 -6.40 -21.72
CA HIS A 38 4.31 -4.96 -21.83
C HIS A 38 5.79 -4.65 -22.05
N TYR A 39 6.69 -5.51 -21.58
CA TYR A 39 8.14 -5.36 -21.69
C TYR A 39 8.75 -6.64 -22.28
N PRO A 40 8.46 -6.97 -23.56
CA PRO A 40 8.90 -8.21 -24.17
C PRO A 40 10.44 -8.26 -24.30
N GLY A 41 11.00 -9.46 -24.24
CA GLY A 41 12.43 -9.70 -24.46
C GLY A 41 13.32 -9.65 -23.23
N LEU A 42 12.75 -9.53 -22.02
CA LEU A 42 13.51 -9.70 -20.77
C LEU A 42 13.56 -11.19 -20.39
N GLY A 43 14.56 -11.56 -19.57
CA GLY A 43 14.67 -12.91 -19.04
C GLY A 43 13.62 -13.21 -17.96
N ALA A 44 13.24 -14.48 -17.81
CA ALA A 44 12.29 -14.92 -16.79
C ALA A 44 12.69 -14.50 -15.37
N THR A 45 13.98 -14.59 -15.04
CA THR A 45 14.52 -14.14 -13.74
C THR A 45 14.30 -12.65 -13.50
N THR A 46 14.39 -11.84 -14.55
CA THR A 46 14.13 -10.39 -14.49
C THR A 46 12.65 -10.11 -14.24
N TYR A 47 11.74 -10.82 -14.91
CA TYR A 47 10.31 -10.66 -14.68
C TYR A 47 9.92 -11.02 -13.25
N TRP A 48 10.44 -12.12 -12.72
CA TRP A 48 10.24 -12.50 -11.31
C TRP A 48 10.83 -11.48 -10.34
N ALA A 49 12.01 -10.93 -10.62
CA ALA A 49 12.60 -9.87 -9.80
C ALA A 49 11.71 -8.61 -9.77
N ILE A 50 11.21 -8.16 -10.93
CA ILE A 50 10.27 -7.02 -11.02
C ILE A 50 9.02 -7.33 -10.20
N GLY A 51 8.41 -8.50 -10.40
CA GLY A 51 7.18 -8.90 -9.71
C GLY A 51 7.33 -8.93 -8.19
N ILE A 52 8.40 -9.54 -7.67
CA ILE A 52 8.68 -9.61 -6.23
C ILE A 52 8.93 -8.22 -5.65
N VAL A 53 9.77 -7.41 -6.30
CA VAL A 53 10.08 -6.06 -5.82
C VAL A 53 8.83 -5.17 -5.82
N SER A 54 8.04 -5.20 -6.90
CA SER A 54 6.76 -4.46 -6.96
C SER A 54 5.78 -4.90 -5.89
N ALA A 55 5.67 -6.21 -5.61
CA ALA A 55 4.81 -6.73 -4.54
C ALA A 55 5.25 -6.26 -3.16
N ILE A 56 6.57 -6.25 -2.88
CA ILE A 56 7.13 -5.73 -1.63
C ILE A 56 6.85 -4.23 -1.50
N ILE A 57 7.04 -3.45 -2.56
CA ILE A 57 6.76 -2.01 -2.54
C ILE A 57 5.28 -1.76 -2.22
N LEU A 58 4.36 -2.48 -2.89
CA LEU A 58 2.93 -2.38 -2.60
C LEU A 58 2.63 -2.71 -1.13
N PHE A 59 3.24 -3.76 -0.59
CA PHE A 59 3.05 -4.13 0.80
C PHE A 59 3.52 -3.03 1.77
N VAL A 60 4.69 -2.46 1.53
CA VAL A 60 5.19 -1.33 2.31
C VAL A 60 4.25 -0.13 2.17
N SER A 61 3.72 0.14 0.98
CA SER A 61 2.73 1.19 0.73
C SER A 61 1.45 1.00 1.53
N VAL A 62 0.87 -0.20 1.54
CA VAL A 62 -0.32 -0.53 2.34
C VAL A 62 -0.02 -0.37 3.83
N PHE A 63 1.16 -0.80 4.28
CA PHE A 63 1.55 -0.59 5.67
C PHE A 63 1.67 0.90 6.02
N LEU A 64 2.28 1.72 5.16
CA LEU A 64 2.41 3.16 5.37
C LEU A 64 1.04 3.87 5.33
N HIS A 65 0.14 3.43 4.46
CA HIS A 65 -1.25 3.87 4.39
C HIS A 65 -1.95 3.67 5.75
N GLU A 66 -1.93 2.45 6.29
CA GLU A 66 -2.48 2.14 7.62
C GLU A 66 -1.78 2.89 8.76
N LEU A 67 -0.46 3.00 8.67
CA LEU A 67 0.33 3.69 9.68
C LEU A 67 -0.06 5.17 9.77
N CYS A 68 -0.39 5.81 8.64
CA CYS A 68 -0.85 7.19 8.62
C CYS A 68 -2.22 7.38 9.28
N HIS A 69 -3.19 6.48 9.04
CA HIS A 69 -4.45 6.49 9.79
C HIS A 69 -4.20 6.39 11.30
N SER A 70 -3.42 5.40 11.69
CA SER A 70 -3.06 5.11 13.08
C SER A 70 -2.30 6.27 13.74
N TYR A 71 -1.43 6.95 12.99
CA TYR A 71 -0.68 8.09 13.46
C TYR A 71 -1.59 9.29 13.76
N ILE A 72 -2.52 9.63 12.86
CA ILE A 72 -3.48 10.72 13.10
C ILE A 72 -4.37 10.37 14.30
N ALA A 73 -4.86 9.14 14.39
CA ALA A 73 -5.65 8.68 15.52
C ALA A 73 -4.92 8.90 16.86
N LYS A 74 -3.68 8.40 16.94
CA LYS A 74 -2.86 8.48 18.15
C LYS A 74 -2.54 9.93 18.53
N LYS A 75 -2.26 10.79 17.54
CA LYS A 75 -2.00 12.22 17.76
C LYS A 75 -3.21 12.94 18.36
N ASN A 76 -4.43 12.45 18.10
CA ASN A 76 -5.68 12.98 18.64
C ASN A 76 -6.18 12.18 19.86
N GLY A 77 -5.31 11.40 20.51
CA GLY A 77 -5.62 10.71 21.77
C GLY A 77 -6.39 9.40 21.63
N LEU A 78 -6.63 8.91 20.41
CA LEU A 78 -7.34 7.64 20.19
C LEU A 78 -6.39 6.43 20.37
N PRO A 79 -6.73 5.46 21.22
CA PRO A 79 -5.90 4.29 21.47
C PRO A 79 -5.98 3.26 20.32
N ILE A 80 -4.85 3.05 19.63
CA ILE A 80 -4.68 2.00 18.62
C ILE A 80 -4.11 0.74 19.25
N ARG A 81 -4.82 -0.39 19.13
CA ARG A 81 -4.44 -1.65 19.78
C ARG A 81 -3.38 -2.41 18.98
N ARG A 82 -3.51 -2.49 17.66
CA ARG A 82 -2.55 -3.11 16.74
C ARG A 82 -2.88 -2.79 15.29
N ILE A 83 -1.87 -2.90 14.42
CA ILE A 83 -2.03 -2.93 12.96
C ILE A 83 -1.81 -4.39 12.52
N THR A 84 -2.76 -4.95 11.79
CA THR A 84 -2.63 -6.30 11.22
C THR A 84 -2.70 -6.23 9.71
N LEU A 85 -1.67 -6.75 9.04
CA LEU A 85 -1.62 -6.84 7.58
C LEU A 85 -2.00 -8.26 7.14
N PHE A 86 -2.89 -8.38 6.16
CA PHE A 86 -3.47 -9.64 5.69
C PHE A 86 -3.90 -9.55 4.22
N PHE A 87 -4.68 -10.52 3.75
CA PHE A 87 -5.02 -10.68 2.33
C PHE A 87 -5.71 -9.44 1.72
N PHE A 88 -6.66 -8.84 2.43
CA PHE A 88 -7.43 -7.70 1.92
C PHE A 88 -6.74 -6.34 2.15
N GLY A 89 -5.49 -6.33 2.60
CA GLY A 89 -4.74 -5.13 2.93
C GLY A 89 -4.34 -5.07 4.40
N GLY A 90 -4.44 -3.90 5.01
CA GLY A 90 -4.20 -3.72 6.43
C GLY A 90 -5.46 -3.31 7.18
N VAL A 91 -5.55 -3.71 8.45
CA VAL A 91 -6.58 -3.20 9.35
C VAL A 91 -5.91 -2.70 10.61
N SER A 92 -6.12 -1.42 10.88
CA SER A 92 -5.80 -0.77 12.14
C SER A 92 -6.92 -1.03 13.15
N GLU A 93 -6.67 -1.86 14.17
CA GLU A 93 -7.64 -2.11 15.23
C GLU A 93 -7.66 -0.95 16.22
N MET A 94 -8.72 -0.14 16.11
CA MET A 94 -9.02 0.95 17.03
C MET A 94 -9.79 0.42 18.23
N SER A 95 -9.48 0.92 19.43
CA SER A 95 -10.21 0.50 20.65
C SER A 95 -11.48 1.31 20.88
N GLU A 96 -11.56 2.50 20.28
CA GLU A 96 -12.70 3.42 20.36
C GLU A 96 -12.91 4.08 18.98
N GLU A 97 -14.17 4.32 18.59
CA GLU A 97 -14.50 5.09 17.39
C GLU A 97 -14.29 6.60 17.63
N PRO A 98 -13.91 7.37 16.59
CA PRO A 98 -13.84 8.83 16.70
C PRO A 98 -15.22 9.40 17.07
N LYS A 99 -15.26 10.26 18.10
CA LYS A 99 -16.50 10.98 18.49
C LYS A 99 -16.70 12.28 17.71
N ASP A 100 -15.63 12.80 17.11
CA ASP A 100 -15.62 14.02 16.32
C ASP A 100 -15.62 13.66 14.82
N PRO A 101 -16.67 14.01 14.06
CA PRO A 101 -16.75 13.76 12.63
C PRO A 101 -15.58 14.39 11.86
N ALA A 102 -15.09 15.56 12.28
CA ALA A 102 -13.96 16.21 11.61
C ALA A 102 -12.66 15.40 11.78
N LEU A 103 -12.50 14.74 12.93
CA LEU A 103 -11.38 13.83 13.16
C LEU A 103 -11.52 12.56 12.32
N GLU A 104 -12.73 11.98 12.23
CA GLU A 104 -12.99 10.80 11.40
C GLU A 104 -12.64 11.05 9.92
N VAL A 105 -13.08 12.18 9.36
CA VAL A 105 -12.76 12.59 7.99
C VAL A 105 -11.25 12.75 7.79
N ARG A 106 -10.56 13.47 8.70
CA ARG A 106 -9.10 13.68 8.62
C ARG A 106 -8.33 12.37 8.70
N MET A 107 -8.78 11.46 9.57
CA MET A 107 -8.20 10.14 9.70
C MET A 107 -8.43 9.34 8.42
N ALA A 108 -9.66 9.24 7.92
CA ALA A 108 -10.01 8.49 6.72
C ALA A 108 -9.30 9.03 5.47
N ALA A 109 -9.10 10.36 5.36
CA ALA A 109 -8.34 10.94 4.25
C ALA A 109 -6.83 10.67 4.33
N ALA A 110 -6.29 10.36 5.51
CA ALA A 110 -4.84 10.24 5.73
C ALA A 110 -4.20 9.12 4.91
N GLY A 111 -4.80 7.93 4.89
CA GLY A 111 -4.30 6.79 4.13
C GLY A 111 -4.27 7.07 2.63
N PRO A 112 -5.41 7.44 2.00
CA PRO A 112 -5.46 7.77 0.58
C PRO A 112 -4.47 8.86 0.18
N LEU A 113 -4.34 9.92 0.97
CA LEU A 113 -3.35 10.98 0.72
C LEU A 113 -1.92 10.45 0.75
N THR A 114 -1.59 9.56 1.68
CA THR A 114 -0.28 8.90 1.73
C THR A 114 -0.05 8.02 0.50
N SER A 115 -1.06 7.25 0.07
CA SER A 115 -0.96 6.45 -1.15
C SER A 115 -0.75 7.32 -2.39
N PHE A 116 -1.47 8.43 -2.54
CA PHE A 116 -1.24 9.37 -3.65
C PHE A 116 0.14 10.03 -3.57
N LEU A 117 0.61 10.40 -2.39
CA LEU A 117 1.95 10.96 -2.23
C LEU A 117 3.03 9.96 -2.66
N ILE A 118 2.90 8.69 -2.26
CA ILE A 118 3.81 7.62 -2.70
C ILE A 118 3.71 7.44 -4.23
N ALA A 119 2.50 7.45 -4.79
CA ALA A 119 2.30 7.36 -6.24
C ALA A 119 3.01 8.49 -6.99
N ILE A 120 2.89 9.73 -6.51
CA ILE A 120 3.53 10.91 -7.10
C ILE A 120 5.05 10.80 -7.02
N VAL A 121 5.60 10.42 -5.86
CA VAL A 121 7.04 10.28 -5.66
C VAL A 121 7.61 9.19 -6.57
N LEU A 122 7.00 8.00 -6.57
CA LEU A 122 7.42 6.89 -7.44
C LEU A 122 7.24 7.23 -8.92
N GLY A 123 6.17 7.94 -9.28
CA GLY A 123 5.90 8.42 -10.63
C GLY A 123 6.93 9.43 -11.11
N ALA A 124 7.39 10.33 -10.22
CA ALA A 124 8.48 11.26 -10.51
C ALA A 124 9.79 10.51 -10.76
N PHE A 125 10.13 9.53 -9.92
CA PHE A 125 11.30 8.68 -10.15
C PHE A 125 11.20 7.88 -11.46
N TRP A 126 10.02 7.35 -11.78
CA TRP A 126 9.77 6.68 -13.06
C TRP A 126 10.05 7.62 -14.23
N PHE A 127 9.48 8.82 -14.20
CA PHE A 127 9.65 9.84 -15.24
C PHE A 127 11.12 10.24 -15.41
N LEU A 128 11.83 10.51 -14.30
CA LEU A 128 13.26 10.82 -14.34
C LEU A 128 14.09 9.66 -14.90
N THR A 129 13.78 8.42 -14.52
CA THR A 129 14.48 7.23 -15.03
C THR A 129 14.27 7.06 -16.53
N MET A 130 13.07 7.36 -17.04
CA MET A 130 12.79 7.40 -18.48
C MET A 130 13.63 8.45 -19.22
N LEU A 131 13.73 9.67 -18.67
CA LEU A 131 14.51 10.75 -19.30
C LEU A 131 15.99 10.42 -19.46
N VAL A 132 16.57 9.66 -18.53
CA VAL A 132 17.98 9.25 -18.58
C VAL A 132 18.18 7.89 -19.26
N SER A 133 17.16 7.34 -19.92
CA SER A 133 17.20 6.01 -20.56
C SER A 133 17.67 4.91 -19.60
N GLY A 134 17.15 4.94 -18.36
CA GLY A 134 17.53 3.98 -17.33
C GLY A 134 17.11 2.54 -17.65
N PRO A 135 17.52 1.57 -16.82
CA PRO A 135 17.25 0.15 -17.08
C PRO A 135 15.75 -0.15 -17.11
N VAL A 136 15.29 -0.86 -18.15
CA VAL A 136 13.88 -1.26 -18.33
C VAL A 136 13.27 -1.90 -17.07
N PRO A 137 13.95 -2.80 -16.33
CA PRO A 137 13.37 -3.38 -15.12
C PRO A 137 13.06 -2.35 -14.02
N VAL A 138 13.89 -1.32 -13.89
CA VAL A 138 13.70 -0.24 -12.91
C VAL A 138 12.51 0.63 -13.32
N ILE A 139 12.44 0.99 -14.61
CA ILE A 139 11.32 1.74 -15.18
C ILE A 139 10.00 1.00 -14.95
N ALA A 140 9.94 -0.28 -15.29
CA ALA A 140 8.75 -1.11 -15.12
C ALA A 140 8.30 -1.20 -13.65
N THR A 141 9.26 -1.41 -12.74
CA THR A 141 9.00 -1.49 -11.30
C THR A 141 8.43 -0.19 -10.75
N LEU A 142 9.06 0.96 -11.09
CA LEU A 142 8.64 2.28 -10.61
C LEU A 142 7.26 2.67 -11.17
N TYR A 143 7.03 2.43 -12.46
CA TYR A 143 5.74 2.66 -13.11
C TYR A 143 4.63 1.89 -12.40
N TYR A 144 4.81 0.57 -12.25
CA TYR A 144 3.78 -0.28 -11.68
C TYR A 144 3.53 0.03 -10.20
N ALA A 145 4.58 0.30 -9.44
CA ALA A 145 4.44 0.70 -8.04
C ALA A 145 3.73 2.05 -7.89
N ALA A 146 4.02 3.03 -8.76
CA ALA A 146 3.31 4.31 -8.79
C ALA A 146 1.82 4.12 -9.14
N LEU A 147 1.53 3.35 -10.19
CA LEU A 147 0.18 3.03 -10.62
C LEU A 147 -0.62 2.37 -9.51
N LEU A 148 -0.08 1.32 -8.88
CA LEU A 148 -0.76 0.61 -7.80
C LEU A 148 -1.03 1.50 -6.59
N ASN A 149 -0.12 2.42 -6.24
CA ASN A 149 -0.35 3.37 -5.17
C ASN A 149 -1.45 4.38 -5.51
N GLY A 150 -1.51 4.84 -6.76
CA GLY A 150 -2.61 5.69 -7.24
C GLY A 150 -3.95 4.95 -7.18
N VAL A 151 -3.97 3.69 -7.63
CA VAL A 151 -5.16 2.82 -7.55
C VAL A 151 -5.56 2.57 -6.10
N LEU A 152 -4.60 2.29 -5.21
CA LEU A 152 -4.86 2.07 -3.77
C LEU A 152 -5.50 3.30 -3.12
N GLY A 153 -4.98 4.49 -3.41
CA GLY A 153 -5.54 5.75 -2.91
C GLY A 153 -6.94 6.01 -3.48
N ALA A 154 -7.12 5.87 -4.79
CA ALA A 154 -8.40 6.10 -5.46
C ALA A 154 -9.47 5.10 -5.03
N PHE A 155 -9.13 3.82 -4.93
CA PHE A 155 -10.03 2.76 -4.49
C PHE A 155 -10.50 3.01 -3.06
N ASN A 156 -9.60 3.40 -2.15
CA ASN A 156 -10.01 3.70 -0.78
C ASN A 156 -10.87 4.96 -0.64
N LEU A 157 -10.92 5.86 -1.63
CA LEU A 157 -11.83 7.00 -1.63
C LEU A 157 -13.24 6.68 -2.18
N ILE A 158 -13.49 5.46 -2.65
CA ILE A 158 -14.83 5.06 -3.10
C ILE A 158 -15.80 5.15 -1.89
N PRO A 159 -16.98 5.77 -2.06
CA PRO A 159 -17.95 5.98 -0.98
C PRO A 159 -18.73 4.70 -0.64
N ALA A 160 -18.02 3.67 -0.19
CA ALA A 160 -18.58 2.37 0.17
C ALA A 160 -17.88 1.80 1.40
N PHE A 161 -18.63 1.22 2.33
CA PHE A 161 -18.01 0.43 3.40
C PHE A 161 -17.42 -0.87 2.82
N PRO A 162 -16.24 -1.30 3.29
CA PRO A 162 -15.46 -0.83 4.45
C PRO A 162 -14.38 0.24 4.15
N LEU A 163 -14.41 0.87 2.97
CA LEU A 163 -13.37 1.78 2.47
C LEU A 163 -13.39 3.15 3.18
N ASP A 164 -12.27 3.87 3.13
CA ASP A 164 -12.12 5.17 3.79
C ASP A 164 -13.13 6.22 3.30
N GLY A 165 -13.44 6.23 2.01
CA GLY A 165 -14.41 7.14 1.41
C GLY A 165 -15.82 6.98 2.00
N GLY A 166 -16.17 5.77 2.46
CA GLY A 166 -17.41 5.54 3.20
C GLY A 166 -17.42 6.21 4.58
N ARG A 167 -16.27 6.29 5.24
CA ARG A 167 -16.11 6.98 6.54
C ARG A 167 -16.05 8.50 6.39
N VAL A 168 -15.57 9.01 5.27
CA VAL A 168 -15.54 10.45 4.97
C VAL A 168 -16.96 11.04 4.79
N LEU A 169 -17.92 10.23 4.35
CA LEU A 169 -19.29 10.69 4.04
C LEU A 169 -20.34 10.34 5.11
N ARG A 170 -19.93 9.77 6.24
CA ARG A 170 -20.81 9.41 7.37
C ARG A 170 -21.11 10.63 8.24
#